data_AF-A0A975TTY3-F1
#
_entry.id   AF-A0A975TTY3-F1
#
_cell.length_a   1.000
_cell.length_b   1.000
_cell.length_c   1.000
_cell.angle_alpha   90.00
_cell.angle_beta   90.00
_cell.angle_gamma   90.00
#
_symmetry.space_group_name_H-M   'P 1'
#
loop_
_entity.id
_entity.type
_entity.pdbx_description
1 polymer ?
#
loop_
_entity_poly.entity_id
_entity_poly.type
_entity_poly.pdbx_seq_one_letter_code
_entity_poly.pdbx_strand_id
1 'polypeptide(L)'
;MRVYMDHGHRLVARRWRGPAGEIDLVMEKDGEVVFVEVKASRTHAQAAAALSQRQIGRLLRSAEHCLGSFPKGLATPMRFDVALIDGQGQFDVIVNALAA
;
A
#
# COMPACT_ATOMS: atom_id res chain seq x y z
N MET A 1 3.41 -3.61 8.58
CA MET A 1 2.40 -3.35 9.65
C MET A 1 3.02 -2.66 10.85
N ARG A 2 3.93 -3.30 11.61
CA ARG A 2 4.56 -2.71 12.81
C ARG A 2 5.18 -1.33 12.54
N VAL A 3 6.00 -1.21 11.50
CA VAL A 3 6.61 0.05 11.06
C VAL A 3 5.59 1.18 10.97
N TYR A 4 4.49 0.98 10.25
CA TYR A 4 3.45 2.01 10.12
C TYR A 4 2.78 2.35 11.45
N MET A 5 2.49 1.34 12.29
CA MET A 5 1.90 1.54 13.62
C MET A 5 2.82 2.33 14.55
N ASP A 6 4.12 2.05 14.52
CA ASP A 6 5.12 2.77 15.33
C ASP A 6 5.24 4.24 14.90
N HIS A 7 4.91 4.54 13.64
CA HIS A 7 4.80 5.90 13.11
C HIS A 7 3.38 6.51 13.24
N GLY A 8 2.51 5.91 14.06
CA GLY A 8 1.19 6.43 14.40
C GLY A 8 0.08 6.14 13.38
N HIS A 9 0.31 5.26 12.40
CA HIS A 9 -0.75 4.86 11.48
C HIS A 9 -1.64 3.79 12.12
N ARG A 10 -2.94 3.91 11.90
CA ARG A 10 -3.94 2.91 12.27
C ARG A 10 -4.13 1.92 11.11
N LEU A 11 -4.24 0.64 11.45
CA LEU A 11 -4.60 -0.39 10.48
C LEU A 11 -6.10 -0.28 10.16
N VAL A 12 -6.43 -0.09 8.88
CA VAL A 12 -7.81 -0.14 8.37
C VAL A 12 -8.17 -1.56 7.95
N ALA A 13 -7.30 -2.19 7.15
CA ALA A 13 -7.53 -3.54 6.67
C ALA A 13 -6.23 -4.28 6.35
N ARG A 14 -6.24 -5.61 6.50
CA ARG A 14 -5.21 -6.53 6.01
C ARG A 14 -5.82 -7.37 4.90
N ARG A 15 -5.11 -7.53 3.79
CA ARG A 15 -5.59 -8.25 2.60
C ARG A 15 -6.99 -7.81 2.21
N TRP A 16 -7.15 -6.49 2.05
CA TRP A 16 -8.41 -5.92 1.62
C TRP A 16 -8.74 -6.46 0.23
N ARG A 17 -9.95 -6.96 0.04
CA ARG A 17 -10.42 -7.52 -1.24
C ARG A 17 -11.59 -6.71 -1.74
N GLY A 18 -11.55 -6.36 -3.02
CA GLY A 18 -12.64 -5.70 -3.70
C GLY A 18 -12.78 -6.17 -5.14
N PRO A 19 -13.73 -5.60 -5.89
CA PRO A 19 -14.03 -6.03 -7.26
C PRO A 19 -12.84 -5.95 -8.21
N ALA A 20 -11.95 -4.97 -8.00
CA ALA A 20 -10.81 -4.72 -8.86
C ALA A 20 -9.52 -5.46 -8.45
N GLY A 21 -9.50 -6.14 -7.31
CA GLY A 21 -8.31 -6.84 -6.82
C GLY A 21 -8.14 -6.85 -5.31
N GLU A 22 -6.89 -7.00 -4.89
CA GLU A 22 -6.47 -7.08 -3.49
C GLU A 22 -5.45 -5.97 -3.19
N ILE A 23 -5.48 -5.47 -1.95
CA ILE A 23 -4.48 -4.58 -1.38
C ILE A 23 -3.98 -5.24 -0.09
N ASP A 24 -2.66 -5.42 0.04
CA ASP A 24 -2.08 -6.16 1.17
C ASP A 24 -2.34 -5.49 2.51
N LEU A 25 -2.14 -4.17 2.60
CA LEU A 25 -2.48 -3.38 3.78
C LEU A 25 -3.13 -2.06 3.39
N VAL A 26 -4.12 -1.67 4.16
CA VAL A 26 -4.70 -0.33 4.15
C VAL A 26 -4.43 0.27 5.51
N MET A 27 -3.65 1.35 5.55
CA MET A 27 -3.35 2.11 6.76
C MET A 27 -4.00 3.49 6.66
N GLU A 28 -4.23 4.13 7.80
CA GLU A 28 -4.75 5.49 7.86
C GLU A 28 -3.99 6.28 8.93
N LYS A 29 -3.69 7.54 8.63
CA LYS A 29 -3.11 8.48 9.58
C LYS A 29 -3.58 9.89 9.26
N ASP A 30 -4.11 10.58 10.26
CA ASP A 30 -4.53 11.99 10.15
C ASP A 30 -5.46 12.27 8.95
N GLY A 31 -6.30 11.28 8.58
CA GLY A 31 -7.23 11.37 7.46
C GLY A 31 -6.63 11.09 6.07
N GLU A 32 -5.34 10.75 5.98
CA GLU A 32 -4.70 10.19 4.78
C GLU A 32 -4.75 8.65 4.82
N VAL A 33 -5.13 8.04 3.69
CA VAL A 33 -5.13 6.59 3.51
C VAL A 33 -3.88 6.15 2.76
N VAL A 34 -3.14 5.22 3.35
CA VAL A 34 -1.93 4.65 2.75
C VAL A 34 -2.23 3.22 2.31
N PHE A 35 -2.20 3.00 1.00
CA PHE A 35 -2.31 1.68 0.40
C PHE A 35 -0.92 1.08 0.25
N VAL A 36 -0.68 -0.07 0.88
CA VAL A 36 0.65 -0.70 0.90
C VAL A 36 0.59 -2.03 0.16
N GLU A 37 1.41 -2.17 -0.90
CA GLU A 37 1.72 -3.47 -1.51
C GLU A 37 2.96 -4.04 -0.81
N VAL A 38 2.93 -5.32 -0.43
CA VAL A 38 4.04 -6.01 0.21
C VAL A 38 4.73 -6.92 -0.80
N LYS A 39 6.04 -6.71 -1.01
CA LYS A 39 6.87 -7.53 -1.88
C LYS A 39 7.91 -8.29 -1.08
N ALA A 40 7.81 -9.61 -1.08
CA ALA A 40 8.85 -10.49 -0.57
C ALA A 40 9.80 -10.87 -1.72
N SER A 41 11.11 -10.71 -1.52
CA SER A 41 12.13 -11.19 -2.46
C SER A 41 13.37 -11.71 -1.73
N ARG A 42 14.26 -12.42 -2.43
CA ARG A 42 15.54 -12.87 -1.87
C ARG A 42 16.52 -11.72 -1.62
N THR A 43 16.38 -10.61 -2.34
CA THR A 43 17.16 -9.37 -2.16
C THR A 43 16.26 -8.14 -2.32
N HIS A 44 16.50 -7.07 -1.56
CA HIS A 44 15.74 -5.81 -1.70
C HIS A 44 15.86 -5.22 -3.11
N ALA A 45 17.00 -5.36 -3.80
CA ALA A 45 17.20 -4.88 -5.16
C ALA A 45 16.22 -5.50 -6.19
N GLN A 46 15.82 -6.77 -5.99
CA GLN A 46 14.79 -7.41 -6.83
C GLN A 46 13.37 -7.02 -6.40
N ALA A 47 13.15 -6.75 -5.11
CA ALA A 47 11.86 -6.30 -4.58
C ALA A 47 11.56 -4.84 -4.99
N ALA A 48 12.60 -4.01 -5.11
CA ALA A 48 12.57 -2.62 -5.55
C ALA A 48 12.24 -2.44 -7.04
N ALA A 49 12.09 -3.54 -7.80
CA ALA A 49 11.56 -3.46 -9.16
C ALA A 49 10.22 -2.70 -9.14
N ALA A 50 10.15 -1.66 -9.97
CA ALA A 50 9.00 -0.76 -10.06
C ALA A 50 7.69 -1.54 -10.23
N LEU A 51 6.59 -0.99 -9.71
CA LEU A 51 5.27 -1.54 -9.97
C LEU A 51 5.05 -1.55 -11.49
N SER A 52 4.73 -2.73 -12.06
CA SER A 52 4.36 -2.79 -13.48
C SER A 52 3.10 -1.97 -13.72
N GLN A 53 2.93 -1.42 -14.92
CA GLN A 53 1.73 -0.65 -15.29
C GLN A 53 0.42 -1.40 -14.99
N ARG A 54 0.44 -2.74 -15.16
CA ARG A 54 -0.69 -3.60 -14.79
C ARG A 54 -0.98 -3.60 -13.29
N GLN A 55 0.06 -3.66 -12.45
CA GLN A 55 -0.08 -3.58 -10.99
C GLN A 55 -0.59 -2.20 -10.56
N ILE A 56 -0.04 -1.13 -11.14
CA ILE A 56 -0.48 0.24 -10.88
C ILE A 56 -1.98 0.37 -11.18
N GLY A 57 -2.42 -0.04 -12.36
CA GLY A 57 -3.84 0.03 -12.73
C GLY A 57 -4.76 -0.80 -11.82
N ARG A 58 -4.29 -1.96 -11.33
CA ARG A 58 -5.04 -2.78 -10.36
C ARG A 58 -5.15 -2.08 -9.00
N LEU A 59 -4.05 -1.51 -8.52
CA LEU A 59 -3.97 -0.81 -7.24
C LEU A 59 -4.86 0.44 -7.25
N LEU A 60 -4.81 1.25 -8.31
CA LEU A 60 -5.64 2.45 -8.46
C LEU A 60 -7.14 2.10 -8.39
N ARG A 61 -7.61 1.14 -9.20
CA ARG A 61 -9.03 0.73 -9.16
C ARG A 61 -9.44 0.12 -7.83
N SER A 62 -8.54 -0.63 -7.18
CA SER A 62 -8.79 -1.21 -5.86
C SER A 62 -8.92 -0.11 -4.80
N ALA A 63 -8.06 0.92 -4.87
CA ALA A 63 -8.12 2.07 -3.99
C ALA A 63 -9.41 2.86 -4.18
N GLU A 64 -9.87 3.11 -5.42
CA GLU A 64 -11.16 3.77 -5.69
C GLU A 64 -12.32 3.07 -4.99
N HIS A 65 -12.39 1.74 -5.09
CA HIS A 65 -13.40 0.95 -4.40
C HIS A 65 -13.27 0.99 -2.87
N CYS A 66 -12.04 0.94 -2.35
CA CYS A 66 -11.79 1.03 -0.91
C CYS A 66 -12.22 2.40 -0.36
N LEU A 67 -11.85 3.48 -1.05
CA LEU A 67 -12.19 4.86 -0.71
C LEU A 67 -13.70 5.13 -0.79
N GLY A 68 -14.46 4.38 -1.57
CA GLY A 68 -15.92 4.48 -1.60
C GLY A 68 -16.60 4.27 -0.24
N SER A 69 -15.93 3.64 0.73
CA SER A 69 -16.41 3.48 2.11
C SER A 69 -15.93 4.57 3.08
N PHE A 70 -15.12 5.53 2.62
CA PHE A 70 -14.62 6.63 3.44
C PHE A 70 -15.52 7.87 3.32
N PRO A 71 -15.66 8.71 4.37
CA PRO A 71 -16.54 9.87 4.35
C PRO A 71 -16.26 10.87 3.22
N LYS A 72 -14.99 11.02 2.83
CA LYS A 72 -14.58 11.91 1.73
C LYS A 72 -14.56 11.21 0.37
N GLY A 73 -14.86 9.91 0.29
CA GLY A 73 -14.82 9.15 -0.94
C GLY A 73 -13.46 9.27 -1.65
N LEU A 74 -13.50 9.50 -2.96
CA LEU A 74 -12.31 9.75 -3.79
C LEU A 74 -11.56 11.04 -3.44
N ALA A 75 -12.15 11.96 -2.66
CA ALA A 75 -11.48 13.16 -2.17
C ALA A 75 -10.68 12.90 -0.87
N THR A 76 -10.65 11.66 -0.38
CA THR A 76 -9.77 11.26 0.74
C THR A 76 -8.32 11.35 0.27
N PRO A 77 -7.44 12.10 0.98
CA PRO A 77 -6.01 12.08 0.69
C PRO A 77 -5.50 10.64 0.72
N MET A 78 -4.73 10.25 -0.30
CA MET A 78 -4.19 8.91 -0.37
C MET A 78 -2.80 8.89 -0.98
N ARG A 79 -2.03 7.86 -0.61
CA ARG A 79 -0.79 7.51 -1.29
C ARG A 79 -0.60 6.00 -1.37
N PHE A 80 0.36 5.60 -2.20
CA PHE A 80 0.75 4.21 -2.36
C PHE A 80 2.18 4.04 -1.90
N ASP A 81 2.38 3.13 -0.96
CA ASP A 81 3.69 2.74 -0.49
C ASP A 81 3.98 1.29 -0.90
N VAL A 82 5.25 0.94 -1.07
CA VAL A 82 5.67 -0.45 -1.31
C VAL A 82 6.57 -0.88 -0.16
N ALA A 83 6.14 -1.89 0.59
CA ALA A 83 6.93 -2.49 1.64
C ALA A 83 7.71 -3.69 1.08
N LEU A 84 9.03 -3.65 1.19
CA LEU A 84 9.94 -4.71 0.76
C LEU A 84 10.31 -5.55 1.97
N ILE A 85 10.34 -6.87 1.82
CA ILE A 85 10.82 -7.80 2.84
C ILE A 85 11.81 -8.75 2.17
N ASP A 86 13.01 -8.88 2.72
CA ASP A 86 14.01 -9.82 2.22
C ASP A 86 13.92 -11.19 2.91
N GLY A 87 14.74 -12.14 2.43
CA GLY A 87 14.84 -13.48 3.01
C GLY A 87 15.45 -13.54 4.42
N GLN A 88 16.01 -12.44 4.92
CA GLN A 88 16.55 -12.31 6.28
C GLN A 88 15.57 -11.62 7.23
N GLY A 89 14.39 -11.21 6.74
CA GLY A 89 13.38 -10.50 7.51
C GLY A 89 13.64 -9.01 7.65
N GLN A 90 14.62 -8.44 6.96
CA GLN A 90 14.80 -6.99 6.90
C GLN A 90 13.72 -6.38 6.02
N PHE A 91 13.19 -5.26 6.46
CA PHE A 91 12.15 -4.53 5.77
C PHE A 91 12.64 -3.16 5.30
N ASP A 92 12.13 -2.72 4.17
CA ASP A 92 12.29 -1.35 3.66
C ASP A 92 10.94 -0.84 3.13
N VAL A 93 10.74 0.47 3.07
CA VAL A 93 9.50 1.08 2.59
C VAL A 93 9.81 2.17 1.57
N ILE A 94 9.36 1.95 0.34
CA ILE A 94 9.34 2.98 -0.70
C ILE A 94 8.03 3.76 -0.53
N VAL A 95 8.15 4.97 0.02
CA VAL A 95 7.02 5.89 0.20
C VAL A 95 6.68 6.57 -1.13
N ASN A 96 5.39 6.81 -1.40
CA ASN A 96 4.92 7.48 -2.62
C ASN A 96 5.39 6.77 -3.91
N ALA A 97 5.30 5.44 -3.94
CA ALA A 97 5.80 4.59 -5.03
C ALA A 97 5.15 4.84 -6.41
N LEU A 98 4.11 5.67 -6.51
CA LEU A 98 3.48 6.06 -7.77
C LEU A 98 3.74 7.52 -8.18
N ALA A 99 4.43 8.32 -7.36
CA ALA A 99 4.64 9.76 -7.61
C ALA A 99 5.86 10.08 -8.49
N ALA A 100 6.22 9.19 -9.41
CA ALA A 100 7.40 9.33 -10.29
C ALA A 100 7.16 10.31 -11.45
#